data_AF-A0AAD6AKD4-F1
#
_entry.id   AF-A0AAD6AKD4-F1
#
_cell.length_a   1.000
_cell.length_b   1.000
_cell.length_c   1.000
_cell.angle_alpha   90.00
_cell.angle_beta   90.00
_cell.angle_gamma   90.00
#
_symmetry.space_group_name_H-M   'P 1'
#
loop_
_entity.id
_entity.type
_entity.pdbx_description
1 polymer ?
#
loop_
_entity_poly.entity_id
_entity_poly.type
_entity_poly.pdbx_seq_one_letter_code
_entity_poly.pdbx_strand_id
1 'polypeptide(L)' 'KGKLVLGGTHIFIFPDYSADLDKCRAAYNEVKAVPRKADVRYGLLYPAGLRITFG' A
#
# COMPACT_ATOMS: atom_id res chain seq x y z
N LYS A 1 -4.38 -2.61 9.81
CA LYS A 1 -3.20 -3.43 9.44
C LYS A 1 -2.93 -4.38 10.60
N GLY A 2 -2.96 -5.69 10.37
CA GLY A 2 -2.59 -6.67 11.41
C GLY A 2 -1.10 -6.54 11.74
N LYS A 3 -0.75 -6.60 13.03
CA LYS A 3 0.64 -6.58 13.47
C LYS A 3 1.22 -7.98 13.29
N LEU A 4 2.29 -8.12 12.51
CA LEU A 4 3.01 -9.39 12.40
C LEU A 4 4.19 -9.35 13.37
N VAL A 5 4.27 -10.30 14.31
CA VAL A 5 5.30 -10.33 15.34
C VAL A 5 6.09 -11.63 15.25
N LEU A 6 7.41 -11.53 15.14
CA LEU A 6 8.34 -12.65 15.17
C LEU A 6 9.28 -12.47 16.37
N GLY A 7 9.20 -13.36 17.37
CA GLY A 7 10.08 -13.31 18.55
C GLY A 7 9.99 -12.01 19.36
N GLY A 8 8.83 -11.34 19.38
CA GLY A 8 8.64 -10.04 20.02
C GLY A 8 8.96 -8.83 19.13
N THR A 9 9.51 -9.05 17.93
CA THR A 9 9.82 -7.98 16.97
C THR A 9 8.69 -7.83 15.96
N HIS A 10 8.22 -6.60 15.75
CA HIS A 10 7.26 -6.29 14.70
C HIS A 10 7.96 -6.30 13.33
N ILE A 11 7.50 -7.16 12.44
CA ILE A 11 8.06 -7.30 11.09
C ILE A 11 7.02 -6.95 10.04
N PHE A 12 7.52 -6.51 8.89
CA PHE A 12 6.71 -6.19 7.72
C PHE A 12 7.13 -7.11 6.59
N ILE A 13 6.14 -7.73 5.93
CA ILE A 13 6.37 -8.51 4.72
C ILE A 13 6.01 -7.60 3.55
N PHE A 14 7.01 -7.33 2.72
CA PHE A 14 6.85 -6.61 1.46
C PHE A 14 7.10 -7.59 0.32
N PRO A 15 6.36 -7.47 -0.80
CA PRO A 15 6.65 -8.25 -1.99
C PRO A 15 7.96 -7.77 -2.64
N ASP A 16 8.67 -8.67 -3.29
CA ASP A 16 9.92 -8.36 -4.00
C ASP A 16 9.61 -7.64 -5.32
N TYR A 17 9.79 -6.31 -5.33
CA TYR A 17 9.54 -5.46 -6.50
C TYR A 17 10.84 -4.83 -6.98
N SER A 18 10.96 -4.62 -8.29
CA SER A 18 12.05 -3.82 -8.85
C SER A 18 11.98 -2.37 -8.36
N ALA A 19 13.13 -1.70 -8.31
CA ALA A 19 13.22 -0.31 -7.86
C ALA A 19 12.31 0.64 -8.68
N ASP A 20 12.17 0.39 -9.98
CA ASP A 20 11.28 1.18 -10.85
C ASP A 20 9.81 0.98 -10.49
N LEU A 21 9.42 -0.26 -10.17
CA LEU A 21 8.06 -0.56 -9.75
C LEU A 21 7.74 0.07 -8.39
N ASP A 22 8.70 0.09 -7.47
CA ASP A 22 8.55 0.76 -6.17
C ASP A 22 8.37 2.27 -6.33
N LYS A 23 9.13 2.92 -7.22
CA LYS A 23 8.95 4.34 -7.58
C LYS A 23 7.55 4.63 -8.13
N CYS A 24 7.06 3.80 -9.06
CA CYS A 24 5.70 3.95 -9.59
C CYS A 24 4.65 3.83 -8.49
N ARG A 25 4.84 2.90 -7.55
CA ARG A 25 3.94 2.71 -6.40
C ARG A 25 3.99 3.86 -5.39
N ALA A 26 5.17 4.45 -5.22
CA ALA A 26 5.41 5.60 -4.37
C ALA A 26 4.75 6.86 -4.92
N ALA A 27 4.68 7.02 -6.25
CA ALA A 27 3.97 8.14 -6.88
C ALA A 27 2.48 8.20 -6.48
N TYR A 28 1.86 7.04 -6.23
CA TYR A 28 0.48 7.00 -5.72
C TYR A 28 0.34 7.37 -4.23
N ASN A 29 1.42 7.64 -3.48
CA ASN A 29 1.33 7.93 -2.04
C ASN A 29 0.47 9.16 -1.74
N GLU A 30 0.61 10.21 -2.54
CA GLU A 30 -0.21 11.42 -2.40
C GLU A 30 -1.68 11.13 -2.71
N VAL A 31 -1.95 10.41 -3.81
CA VAL A 31 -3.30 10.03 -4.21
C VAL A 31 -3.95 9.09 -3.20
N LYS A 32 -3.21 8.16 -2.59
CA LYS A 32 -3.68 7.24 -1.52
C LYS A 32 -3.99 7.98 -0.21
N ALA A 33 -3.39 9.15 0.03
CA ALA A 33 -3.64 9.91 1.25
C ALA A 33 -5.05 10.52 1.27
N VAL A 34 -5.59 10.90 0.12
CA VAL A 34 -6.94 11.48 -0.01
C VAL A 34 -8.05 10.50 0.42
N PRO A 35 -8.20 9.30 -0.18
CA PRO A 35 -9.22 8.35 0.24
C PRO A 35 -8.95 7.85 1.65
N ARG A 36 -7.69 7.75 2.09
CA ARG A 36 -7.36 7.41 3.47
C ARG A 36 -7.89 8.41 4.50
N LYS A 37 -7.85 9.72 4.19
CA LYS A 37 -8.42 10.76 5.04
C LYS A 37 -9.95 10.75 5.03
N ALA A 38 -10.54 10.40 3.90
CA ALA A 38 -11.99 10.31 3.71
C ALA A 38 -12.59 8.96 4.17
N ASP A 39 -11.80 8.09 4.81
CA ASP A 39 -12.17 6.71 5.17
C ASP A 39 -12.70 5.86 4.00
N VAL A 40 -12.29 6.21 2.78
CA VAL A 40 -12.64 5.48 1.55
C VAL A 40 -11.70 4.31 1.37
N ARG A 41 -12.26 3.14 1.07
CA ARG A 41 -11.48 1.93 0.81
C ARG A 41 -10.70 2.07 -0.50
N TYR A 42 -9.41 1.80 -0.44
CA TYR A 42 -8.55 1.76 -1.62
C TYR A 42 -7.58 0.57 -1.52
N GLY A 43 -7.11 0.11 -2.67
CA GLY A 43 -6.12 -0.95 -2.80
C GLY A 43 -5.09 -0.62 -3.89
N LEU A 44 -3.86 -1.07 -3.71
CA LEU A 44 -2.82 -0.98 -4.73
C LEU A 44 -2.57 -2.38 -5.30
N LEU A 45 -3.01 -2.59 -6.54
CA LEU A 45 -2.92 -3.85 -7.27
C LEU A 45 -1.55 -3.99 -7.93
N TYR A 46 -1.07 -5.23 -8.03
CA TYR A 46 0.08 -5.55 -8.87
C TYR A 46 -0.25 -5.28 -10.34
N PRO A 47 0.66 -4.69 -11.15
CA PRO A 47 2.01 -4.23 -10.79
C PRO A 47 2.03 -2.89 -10.05
N ALA A 48 1.29 -1.87 -10.49
CA ALA A 48 1.19 -0.56 -9.82
C ALA A 48 -0.16 0.12 -10.10
N GLY A 49 -1.28 -0.59 -9.96
CA GLY A 49 -2.62 -0.04 -10.21
C GLY A 49 -3.30 0.45 -8.93
N LEU A 50 -3.64 1.73 -8.83
CA LEU A 50 -4.46 2.23 -7.72
C LEU A 50 -5.95 1.99 -8.00
N ARG A 51 -6.61 1.20 -7.15
CA ARG A 51 -8.06 0.98 -7.19
C ARG A 51 -8.73 1.65 -6.01
N ILE A 52 -9.64 2.58 -6.30
CA ILE A 52 -10.51 3.20 -5.30
C ILE A 52 -11.85 2.44 -5.33
N THR A 53 -12.34 2.02 -4.16
CA THR A 53 -13.64 1.36 -4.03
C THR A 53 -14.58 2.33 -3.34
N PHE A 54 -15.59 2.79 -4.08
CA PHE A 54 -16.64 3.68 -3.61
C PHE A 54 -17.99 3.03 -3.95
N GLY A 55 -18.91 3.01 -2.99
CA GLY A 55 -20.23 2.40 -3.08
C GLY A 55 -21.13 2.93 -2.00
#